data_AF-A0A7W6NRD3-F1
#
_entry.id   AF-A0A7W6NRD3-F1
#
_cell.length_a   1.000
_cell.length_b   1.000
_cell.length_c   1.000
_cell.angle_alpha   90.00
_cell.angle_beta   90.00
_cell.angle_gamma   90.00
#
_symmetry.space_group_name_H-M   'P 1'
#
loop_
_entity.id
_entity.type
_entity.pdbx_description
1 polymer ?
#
loop_
_entity_poly.entity_id
_entity_poly.type
_entity_poly.pdbx_seq_one_letter_code
_entity_poly.pdbx_strand_id
1 'polypeptide(L)'
;MLAMAITAVLSFSAPQAAQGDLLPYEEIVRCAGLTQAASELEGGESSEGRSLYDAALYWSLTAIQAAHTAGRAPSVAETDQTRARIRAVRELSANDAAARTELQRCRARAPTLG
;
A
#
# COMPACT_ATOMS: atom_id res chain seq x y z
N MET A 1 -15.17 -50.54 -22.00
CA MET A 1 -15.77 -49.45 -21.20
C MET A 1 -14.64 -48.54 -20.76
N LEU A 2 -14.56 -47.34 -21.35
CA LEU A 2 -13.45 -46.39 -21.17
C LEU A 2 -13.72 -45.52 -19.95
N ALA A 3 -12.82 -45.52 -18.96
CA ALA A 3 -12.90 -44.64 -17.80
C ALA A 3 -12.42 -43.23 -18.20
N MET A 4 -13.30 -42.24 -18.06
CA MET A 4 -13.01 -40.84 -18.40
C MET A 4 -12.66 -40.10 -17.10
N ALA A 5 -11.38 -39.76 -16.92
CA ALA A 5 -10.92 -38.89 -15.84
C ALA A 5 -11.18 -37.44 -16.24
N ILE A 6 -12.00 -36.73 -15.46
CA ILE A 6 -12.30 -35.31 -15.66
C ILE A 6 -11.26 -34.50 -14.89
N THR A 7 -10.30 -33.91 -15.60
CA THR A 7 -9.33 -32.97 -15.04
C THR A 7 -9.96 -31.58 -15.02
N ALA A 8 -10.42 -31.12 -13.86
CA ALA A 8 -10.92 -29.75 -13.68
C ALA A 8 -9.73 -28.78 -13.63
N VAL A 9 -9.55 -27.99 -14.68
CA VAL A 9 -8.60 -26.88 -14.70
C VAL A 9 -9.23 -25.71 -13.94
N LEU A 10 -8.77 -25.47 -12.71
CA LEU A 10 -9.11 -24.27 -11.95
C LEU A 10 -8.35 -23.08 -12.57
N SER A 11 -9.01 -22.36 -13.48
CA SER A 11 -8.52 -21.08 -13.98
C SER A 11 -8.61 -20.03 -12.86
N PHE A 12 -7.47 -19.74 -12.23
CA PHE A 12 -7.34 -18.63 -11.29
C PHE A 12 -7.34 -17.32 -12.09
N SER A 13 -8.52 -16.70 -12.22
CA SER A 13 -8.63 -15.34 -12.73
C SER A 13 -8.10 -14.39 -11.64
N ALA A 14 -6.83 -13.99 -11.73
CA ALA A 14 -6.30 -12.93 -10.89
C ALA A 14 -7.14 -11.65 -11.11
N PRO A 15 -7.56 -10.94 -10.06
CA PRO A 15 -8.27 -9.68 -10.22
C PRO A 15 -7.36 -8.72 -10.99
N GLN A 16 -7.82 -8.29 -12.16
CA GLN A 16 -7.18 -7.23 -12.93
C GLN A 16 -7.29 -5.96 -12.10
N ALA A 17 -6.20 -5.60 -11.41
CA ALA A 17 -6.07 -4.30 -10.79
C ALA A 17 -6.36 -3.26 -11.88
N ALA A 18 -7.37 -2.43 -11.64
CA ALA A 18 -7.85 -1.42 -12.57
C ALA A 18 -6.66 -0.62 -13.12
N GLN A 19 -6.60 -0.50 -14.45
CA GLN A 19 -5.62 0.29 -15.19
C GLN A 19 -5.95 1.79 -14.99
N GLY A 20 -5.93 2.28 -13.75
CA GLY A 20 -5.70 3.69 -13.48
C GLY A 20 -4.24 3.99 -13.75
N ASP A 21 -3.93 5.22 -14.17
CA ASP A 21 -2.56 5.70 -14.36
C ASP A 21 -1.65 5.14 -13.26
N LEU A 22 -0.67 4.31 -13.67
CA LEU A 22 0.28 3.72 -12.74
C LEU A 22 1.02 4.86 -12.06
N LEU A 23 0.77 5.05 -10.76
CA LEU A 23 1.45 6.07 -9.99
C LEU A 23 2.96 5.86 -10.07
N PRO A 24 3.74 6.94 -10.16
CA PRO A 24 5.18 6.80 -10.17
C PRO A 24 5.67 6.26 -8.82
N TYR A 25 6.80 5.54 -8.83
CA TYR A 25 7.29 4.79 -7.67
C TYR A 25 7.46 5.67 -6.42
N GLU A 26 7.93 6.91 -6.58
CA GLU A 26 8.08 7.87 -5.49
C GLU A 26 6.76 8.26 -4.85
N GLU A 27 5.67 8.35 -5.62
CA GLU A 27 4.33 8.64 -5.10
C GLU A 27 3.78 7.44 -4.33
N ILE A 28 4.06 6.22 -4.79
CA ILE A 28 3.71 4.98 -4.08
C ILE A 28 4.45 4.90 -2.73
N VAL A 29 5.77 5.14 -2.73
CA VAL A 29 6.59 5.18 -1.51
C VAL A 29 6.12 6.28 -0.56
N ARG A 30 5.73 7.44 -1.10
CA ARG A 30 5.18 8.54 -0.32
C ARG A 30 3.87 8.16 0.35
N CYS A 31 2.95 7.51 -0.37
CA CYS A 31 1.72 7.01 0.21
C CYS A 31 1.99 5.97 1.30
N ALA A 32 2.90 5.02 1.07
CA ALA A 32 3.29 4.03 2.08
C ALA A 32 3.78 4.70 3.37
N GLY A 33 4.70 5.67 3.25
CA GLY A 33 5.22 6.40 4.40
C GLY A 33 4.15 7.19 5.16
N LEU A 34 3.27 7.90 4.45
CA LEU A 34 2.18 8.68 5.06
C LEU A 34 1.19 7.81 5.81
N THR A 35 0.74 6.70 5.22
CA THR A 35 -0.27 5.83 5.84
C THR A 35 0.32 5.04 7.00
N GLN A 36 1.57 4.58 6.90
CA GLN A 36 2.28 3.96 8.03
C GLN A 36 2.43 4.93 9.19
N ALA A 37 2.93 6.14 8.93
CA ALA A 37 3.09 7.16 9.97
C ALA A 37 1.76 7.53 10.63
N ALA A 38 0.69 7.67 9.84
CA ALA A 38 -0.64 7.97 10.37
C ALA A 38 -1.19 6.84 11.25
N SER A 39 -1.05 5.59 10.82
CA SER A 39 -1.44 4.41 11.60
C SER A 39 -0.66 4.33 12.92
N GLU A 40 0.66 4.55 12.88
CA GLU A 40 1.52 4.57 14.08
C GLU A 40 1.14 5.68 15.06
N LEU A 41 0.83 6.88 14.55
CA LEU A 41 0.45 8.03 15.40
C LEU A 41 -0.96 7.92 15.99
N GLU A 42 -1.86 7.19 15.33
CA GLU A 42 -3.22 6.99 15.82
C GLU A 42 -3.29 5.89 16.90
N GLY A 43 -2.56 4.78 16.72
CA GLY A 43 -2.46 3.71 17.73
C GLY A 43 -3.27 2.44 17.44
N GLY A 44 -4.14 2.41 16.42
CA GLY A 44 -4.68 1.21 15.79
C GLY A 44 -5.95 0.60 16.42
N GLU A 45 -6.33 0.98 17.64
CA GLU A 45 -7.45 0.32 18.34
C GLU A 45 -8.84 0.79 17.87
N SER A 46 -8.91 2.01 17.33
CA SER A 46 -10.16 2.59 16.83
C SER A 46 -10.52 2.06 15.43
N SER A 47 -11.74 2.36 14.97
CA SER A 47 -12.11 2.10 13.57
C SER A 47 -11.26 2.89 12.58
N GLU A 48 -10.87 4.11 12.96
CA GLU A 48 -9.96 4.94 12.18
C GLU A 48 -8.56 4.33 12.14
N GLY A 49 -8.08 3.83 13.30
CA GLY A 49 -6.82 3.11 13.41
C GLY A 49 -6.72 1.89 12.52
N ARG A 50 -7.77 1.06 12.51
CA ARG A 50 -7.87 -0.08 11.58
C ARG A 50 -7.86 0.37 10.11
N SER A 51 -8.63 1.39 9.75
CA SER A 51 -8.62 1.95 8.39
C SER A 51 -7.24 2.47 7.96
N LEU A 52 -6.52 3.13 8.87
CA LEU A 52 -5.16 3.60 8.61
C LEU A 52 -4.17 2.45 8.47
N TYR A 53 -4.31 1.41 9.29
CA TYR A 53 -3.50 0.20 9.22
C TYR A 53 -3.69 -0.54 7.89
N ASP A 54 -4.94 -0.71 7.43
CA ASP A 54 -5.24 -1.34 6.14
C ASP A 54 -4.61 -0.59 4.97
N ALA A 55 -4.73 0.75 4.99
CA ALA A 55 -4.10 1.60 3.99
C ALA A 55 -2.57 1.48 4.05
N ALA A 56 -1.98 1.42 5.25
CA ALA A 56 -0.55 1.21 5.44
C ALA A 56 -0.06 -0.12 4.87
N LEU A 57 -0.81 -1.20 5.11
CA LEU A 57 -0.52 -2.52 4.57
C LEU A 57 -0.59 -2.54 3.04
N TYR A 58 -1.68 -2.01 2.48
CA TYR A 58 -1.87 -1.92 1.04
C TYR A 58 -0.71 -1.17 0.35
N TRP A 59 -0.38 0.02 0.83
CA TRP A 59 0.66 0.83 0.20
C TRP A 59 2.06 0.25 0.39
N SER A 60 2.32 -0.41 1.53
CA SER A 60 3.61 -1.09 1.75
C SER A 60 3.84 -2.23 0.75
N LEU A 61 2.83 -3.07 0.54
CA LEU A 61 2.88 -4.15 -0.44
C LEU A 61 2.95 -3.61 -1.88
N THR A 62 2.21 -2.54 -2.16
CA THR A 62 2.24 -1.86 -3.46
C THR A 62 3.63 -1.29 -3.76
N ALA A 63 4.31 -0.71 -2.77
CA ALA A 63 5.68 -0.20 -2.93
C ALA A 63 6.69 -1.33 -3.22
N ILE A 64 6.57 -2.46 -2.51
CA ILE A 64 7.41 -3.65 -2.77
C ILE A 64 7.17 -4.19 -4.18
N GLN A 65 5.90 -4.28 -4.60
CA GLN A 65 5.56 -4.77 -5.94
C GLN A 65 6.08 -3.82 -7.03
N ALA A 66 5.92 -2.51 -6.84
CA ALA A 66 6.40 -1.49 -7.77
C ALA A 66 7.94 -1.50 -7.89
N ALA A 67 8.65 -1.65 -6.77
CA ALA A 67 10.10 -1.82 -6.77
C ALA A 67 10.52 -3.07 -7.56
N HIS A 68 9.86 -4.21 -7.32
CA HIS A 68 10.12 -5.46 -8.02
C HIS A 68 9.91 -5.32 -9.54
N THR A 69 8.79 -4.71 -9.97
CA THR A 69 8.54 -4.47 -11.40
C THR A 69 9.55 -3.53 -12.04
N ALA A 70 10.15 -2.64 -11.25
CA ALA A 70 11.23 -1.74 -11.69
C ALA A 70 12.63 -2.37 -11.60
N GLY A 71 12.74 -3.67 -11.29
CA GLY A 71 14.02 -4.37 -11.16
C GLY A 71 14.86 -3.95 -9.94
N ARG A 72 14.24 -3.34 -8.93
CA ARG A 72 14.90 -2.92 -7.69
C ARG A 72 14.92 -4.08 -6.69
N ALA A 73 15.99 -4.16 -5.89
CA ALA A 73 16.07 -5.13 -4.81
C ALA A 73 15.03 -4.83 -3.70
N PRO A 74 14.47 -5.84 -3.02
CA PRO A 74 13.50 -5.64 -1.93
C PRO A 74 14.01 -4.71 -0.82
N SER A 75 15.29 -4.83 -0.45
CA SER A 75 15.92 -4.00 0.58
C SER A 75 15.92 -2.50 0.24
N VAL A 76 15.92 -2.15 -1.06
CA VAL A 76 15.80 -0.75 -1.50
C VAL A 76 14.39 -0.23 -1.20
N ALA A 77 13.36 -1.02 -1.50
CA ALA A 77 11.96 -0.67 -1.23
C ALA A 77 11.68 -0.49 0.27
N GLU A 78 12.23 -1.38 1.10
CA GLU A 78 12.11 -1.29 2.57
C GLU A 78 12.81 -0.04 3.11
N THR A 79 14.01 0.27 2.60
CA THR A 79 14.76 1.47 2.98
C THR A 79 14.02 2.75 2.57
N ASP A 80 13.47 2.78 1.36
CA ASP A 80 12.69 3.90 0.84
C ASP A 80 11.44 4.16 1.69
N GLN A 81 10.67 3.11 1.99
CA GLN A 81 9.51 3.19 2.87
C GLN A 81 9.88 3.67 4.28
N THR A 82 10.96 3.13 4.86
CA THR A 82 11.43 3.55 6.19
C THR A 82 11.76 5.04 6.23
N ARG A 83 12.45 5.57 5.20
CA ARG A 83 12.76 7.00 5.09
C ARG A 83 11.48 7.84 4.92
N ALA A 84 10.56 7.40 4.06
CA ALA A 84 9.29 8.08 3.83
C ALA A 84 8.45 8.16 5.10
N ARG A 85 8.38 7.05 5.87
CA ARG A 85 7.70 6.98 7.16
C ARG A 85 8.29 7.94 8.18
N ILE A 86 9.62 7.93 8.37
CA ILE A 86 10.28 8.85 9.32
C ILE A 86 10.00 10.31 8.98
N ARG A 87 10.03 10.66 7.68
CA ARG A 87 9.67 12.01 7.20
C ARG A 87 8.21 12.32 7.52
N ALA A 88 7.29 11.41 7.18
CA ALA A 88 5.86 11.58 7.39
C ALA A 88 5.49 11.71 8.88
N VAL A 89 6.11 10.96 9.79
CA VAL A 89 5.89 11.11 11.25
C VAL A 89 6.17 12.54 11.68
N ARG A 90 7.28 13.14 11.21
CA ARG A 90 7.64 14.53 11.55
C ARG A 90 6.62 15.52 11.01
N GLU A 91 6.20 15.36 9.76
CA GLU A 91 5.24 16.25 9.11
C GLU A 91 3.85 16.18 9.75
N LEU A 92 3.34 14.97 9.98
CA LEU A 92 2.03 14.74 10.58
C LEU A 92 1.99 15.20 12.04
N SER A 93 3.06 14.94 12.80
CA SER A 93 3.21 15.45 14.18
C SER A 93 3.26 16.98 14.23
N ALA A 94 3.84 17.62 13.21
CA ALA A 94 3.86 19.07 13.06
C ALA A 94 2.54 19.65 12.51
N ASN A 95 1.52 18.82 12.29
CA ASN A 95 0.25 19.20 11.67
C ASN A 95 0.39 19.84 10.29
N ASP A 96 1.38 19.42 9.50
CA ASP A 96 1.58 19.92 8.15
C ASP A 96 0.34 19.66 7.28
N ALA A 97 -0.24 20.74 6.76
CA ALA A 97 -1.50 20.70 6.03
C ALA A 97 -1.37 19.96 4.68
N ALA A 98 -0.20 20.06 4.03
CA ALA A 98 0.04 19.41 2.75
C ALA A 98 0.16 17.89 2.94
N ALA A 99 0.91 17.44 3.95
CA ALA A 99 1.04 16.03 4.31
C ALA A 99 -0.30 15.41 4.70
N ARG A 100 -1.14 16.13 5.46
CA ARG A 100 -2.50 15.68 5.79
C ARG A 100 -3.39 15.55 4.55
N THR A 101 -3.33 16.53 3.64
CA THR A 101 -4.08 16.49 2.38
C THR A 101 -3.63 15.33 1.50
N GLU A 102 -2.33 15.10 1.41
CA GLU A 102 -1.74 13.98 0.68
C GLU A 102 -2.11 12.62 1.29
N LEU A 103 -2.10 12.50 2.62
CA LEU A 103 -2.57 11.31 3.32
C LEU A 103 -4.02 10.97 2.93
N GLN A 104 -4.93 11.94 2.90
CA GLN A 104 -6.32 11.67 2.49
C GLN A 104 -6.42 11.20 1.04
N ARG A 105 -5.60 11.74 0.13
CA ARG A 105 -5.53 11.26 -1.26
C ARG A 105 -5.03 9.82 -1.34
N CYS A 106 -3.99 9.48 -0.57
CA CYS A 106 -3.47 8.10 -0.50
C CYS A 106 -4.51 7.13 0.08
N ARG A 107 -5.27 7.53 1.10
CA ARG A 107 -6.35 6.73 1.67
C ARG A 107 -7.50 6.51 0.69
N ALA A 108 -7.91 7.56 -0.04
CA ALA A 108 -8.99 7.45 -1.02
C ALA A 108 -8.67 6.50 -2.19
N ARG A 109 -7.38 6.26 -2.46
CA ARG A 109 -6.90 5.33 -3.49
C ARG A 109 -6.61 3.92 -2.95
N ALA A 110 -6.56 3.74 -1.63
CA ALA A 110 -6.38 2.43 -1.02
C ALA A 110 -7.74 1.70 -0.94
N PRO A 111 -7.79 0.39 -1.23
CA PRO A 111 -8.97 -0.40 -0.97
C PRO A 111 -9.21 -0.53 0.55
N THR A 112 -10.47 -0.63 0.95
CA THR A 112 -10.85 -1.01 2.34
C THR A 112 -10.71 -2.52 2.49
N LEU A 113 -9.93 -2.99 3.46
CA LEU A 113 -9.63 -4.43 3.62
C LEU A 113 -10.59 -5.16 4.57
N GLY A 114 -11.37 -4.44 5.39
CA GLY A 114 -12.53 -4.97 6.13
C GLY A 114 -12.32 -5.00 7.63
#